data_AF-A0A928TIM0-F1
#
_entry.id   AF-A0A928TIM0-F1
#
_cell.length_a   1.000
_cell.length_b   1.000
_cell.length_c   1.000
_cell.angle_alpha   90.00
_cell.angle_beta   90.00
_cell.angle_gamma   90.00
#
_symmetry.space_group_name_H-M   'P 1'
#
loop_
_entity.id
_entity.type
_entity.pdbx_description
1 polymer ?
#
loop_
_entity_poly.entity_id
_entity_poly.type
_entity_poly.pdbx_seq_one_letter_code
_entity_poly.pdbx_strand_id
1 'polypeptide(L)'
;MARRTVMYSSKGKKLYAVRDKSGQFKDIQQYSRAHAMDIKRGSGAEKKAAKKTAKKTTKKKAAKKTVKKTAAKRPVKRRATKRTGVAKRAVKRVVRRAKKAVRKVKRAVRRAVKK
;
A
#
# COMPACT_ATOMS: atom_id res chain seq x y z
N MET A 1 -37.82 -21.28 -8.97
CA MET A 1 -36.55 -20.56 -9.29
C MET A 1 -35.89 -20.12 -7.99
N ALA A 2 -34.82 -20.78 -7.55
CA ALA A 2 -34.12 -20.41 -6.33
C ALA A 2 -33.42 -19.05 -6.54
N ARG A 3 -33.97 -17.99 -5.94
CA ARG A 3 -33.36 -16.65 -6.01
C ARG A 3 -32.07 -16.70 -5.19
N ARG A 4 -30.91 -16.48 -5.84
CA ARG A 4 -29.64 -16.24 -5.15
C ARG A 4 -29.78 -14.93 -4.36
N THR A 5 -30.11 -15.03 -3.07
CA THR A 5 -30.16 -13.86 -2.18
C THR A 5 -28.75 -13.47 -1.79
N VAL A 6 -28.33 -12.28 -2.23
CA VAL A 6 -27.08 -11.67 -1.75
C VAL A 6 -27.35 -11.10 -0.36
N MET A 7 -26.51 -11.47 0.61
CA MET A 7 -26.59 -10.88 1.94
C MET A 7 -26.08 -9.43 1.91
N TYR A 8 -26.78 -8.55 2.64
CA TYR A 8 -26.35 -7.17 2.84
C TYR A 8 -26.14 -6.90 4.32
N SER A 9 -25.16 -6.06 4.65
CA SER A 9 -25.06 -5.47 5.99
C SER A 9 -26.25 -4.54 6.23
N SER A 10 -26.54 -4.23 7.50
CA SER A 10 -27.50 -3.17 7.87
C SER A 10 -27.26 -1.82 7.16
N LYS A 11 -26.01 -1.56 6.73
CA LYS A 11 -25.61 -0.36 5.98
C LYS A 11 -25.70 -0.51 4.45
N GLY A 12 -26.37 -1.54 3.94
CA GLY A 12 -26.58 -1.77 2.50
C GLY A 12 -25.36 -2.27 1.71
N LYS A 13 -24.28 -2.69 2.36
CA LYS A 13 -23.10 -3.26 1.68
C LYS A 13 -23.26 -4.76 1.44
N LYS A 14 -22.90 -5.22 0.23
CA LYS A 14 -22.86 -6.65 -0.10
C LYS A 14 -21.86 -7.39 0.79
N LEU A 15 -22.29 -8.53 1.32
CA LEU A 15 -21.50 -9.41 2.15
C LEU A 15 -21.12 -10.67 1.37
N TYR A 16 -19.95 -11.19 1.68
CA TYR A 16 -19.47 -12.48 1.22
C TYR A 16 -19.35 -13.40 2.43
N ALA A 17 -20.02 -14.55 2.37
CA ALA A 17 -20.04 -15.51 3.47
C ALA A 17 -19.00 -16.60 3.22
N VAL A 18 -17.98 -16.65 4.09
CA VAL A 18 -16.97 -17.71 4.06
C VAL A 18 -17.52 -18.88 4.84
N ARG A 19 -17.80 -19.99 4.15
CA ARG A 19 -18.24 -21.24 4.77
C ARG A 19 -17.07 -22.19 4.96
N ASP A 20 -17.10 -22.95 6.05
CA ASP A 20 -16.22 -24.09 6.21
C ASP A 20 -16.72 -25.30 5.39
N LYS A 21 -15.99 -26.41 5.46
CA LYS A 21 -16.34 -27.64 4.75
C LYS A 21 -17.66 -28.24 5.24
N SER A 22 -18.03 -27.97 6.49
CA SER A 22 -19.28 -28.40 7.13
C SER A 22 -20.45 -27.47 6.79
N GLY A 23 -20.23 -26.43 5.98
CA GLY A 23 -21.24 -25.45 5.58
C GLY A 23 -21.52 -24.36 6.61
N GLN A 24 -20.86 -24.40 7.77
CA GLN A 24 -21.00 -23.40 8.83
C GLN A 24 -20.29 -22.11 8.44
N PHE A 25 -20.86 -20.98 8.87
CA PHE A 25 -20.24 -19.68 8.63
C PHE A 25 -18.99 -19.53 9.50
N LYS A 26 -17.84 -19.46 8.84
CA LYS A 26 -16.56 -19.17 9.49
C LYS A 26 -16.35 -17.67 9.68
N ASP A 27 -16.72 -16.88 8.67
CA ASP A 27 -16.54 -15.43 8.65
C ASP A 27 -17.53 -14.77 7.68
N ILE A 28 -17.90 -13.52 7.97
CA ILE A 28 -18.76 -12.69 7.13
C ILE A 28 -17.97 -11.43 6.77
N GLN A 29 -17.59 -11.34 5.49
CA GLN A 29 -16.75 -10.26 4.99
C GLN A 29 -17.55 -9.28 4.12
N GLN A 30 -17.05 -8.06 3.95
CA GLN A 30 -17.54 -7.17 2.90
C GLN A 30 -17.04 -7.65 1.55
N TYR A 31 -17.94 -7.71 0.56
CA TYR A 31 -17.64 -8.18 -0.79
C TYR A 31 -16.45 -7.44 -1.42
N SER A 32 -16.40 -6.11 -1.28
CA SER A 32 -15.31 -5.28 -1.81
C SER A 32 -13.94 -5.68 -1.27
N ARG A 33 -13.86 -6.08 0.00
CA ARG A 33 -12.60 -6.50 0.63
C ARG A 33 -12.13 -7.85 0.10
N ALA A 34 -13.03 -8.83 0.07
CA ALA A 34 -12.72 -10.17 -0.43
C ALA A 34 -12.27 -10.10 -1.90
N HIS A 35 -13.05 -9.43 -2.74
CA HIS A 35 -12.75 -9.28 -4.16
C HIS A 35 -11.41 -8.55 -4.41
N ALA A 36 -11.15 -7.46 -3.67
CA ALA A 36 -9.87 -6.74 -3.78
C ALA A 36 -8.66 -7.60 -3.39
N MET A 37 -8.82 -8.54 -2.46
CA MET A 37 -7.75 -9.46 -2.07
C MET A 37 -7.46 -10.50 -3.15
N ASP A 38 -8.48 -10.99 -3.85
CA ASP A 38 -8.30 -11.95 -4.94
C ASP A 38 -7.56 -11.34 -6.13
N ILE A 39 -7.93 -10.12 -6.52
CA ILE A 39 -7.20 -9.37 -7.55
C ILE A 39 -5.72 -9.15 -7.15
N LYS A 40 -5.47 -8.82 -5.88
CA LYS A 40 -4.10 -8.64 -5.36
C LYS A 40 -3.32 -9.94 -5.32
N ARG A 41 -3.95 -11.07 -5.00
CA ARG A 41 -3.29 -12.38 -4.95
C ARG A 41 -2.92 -12.86 -6.35
N GLY A 42 -3.85 -12.77 -7.31
CA GLY A 42 -3.59 -13.09 -8.72
C GLY A 42 -2.41 -12.28 -9.26
N SER A 43 -2.46 -10.95 -9.09
CA SER A 43 -1.35 -10.08 -9.51
C SER A 43 -0.06 -10.30 -8.71
N GLY A 44 -0.11 -10.81 -7.49
CA GLY A 44 1.06 -11.14 -6.68
C GLY A 44 1.81 -12.38 -7.19
N ALA A 45 1.08 -13.42 -7.60
CA ALA A 45 1.64 -14.63 -8.18
C ALA A 45 2.32 -14.33 -9.53
N GLU A 46 1.66 -13.55 -10.37
CA GLU A 46 2.20 -13.06 -11.65
C GLU A 46 3.43 -12.17 -11.44
N LYS A 47 3.40 -11.25 -10.46
CA LYS A 47 4.56 -10.41 -10.10
C LYS A 47 5.72 -11.24 -9.55
N LYS A 48 5.47 -12.33 -8.84
CA LYS A 48 6.53 -13.25 -8.35
C LYS A 48 7.15 -14.03 -9.51
N ALA A 49 6.36 -14.47 -10.49
CA ALA A 49 6.86 -15.10 -11.71
C ALA A 49 7.70 -14.11 -12.56
N ALA A 50 7.23 -12.87 -12.73
CA ALA A 50 7.96 -11.81 -13.45
C ALA A 50 9.29 -11.42 -12.76
N LYS A 51 9.37 -11.48 -11.43
CA LYS A 51 10.63 -11.24 -10.71
C LYS A 51 11.66 -12.36 -10.93
N LYS A 52 11.23 -13.61 -11.11
CA LYS A 52 12.13 -14.73 -11.42
C LYS A 52 12.72 -14.61 -12.82
N THR A 53 11.93 -14.18 -13.81
CA THR A 53 12.40 -13.96 -15.19
C THR A 53 13.30 -12.74 -15.32
N ALA A 54 13.00 -11.63 -14.62
CA ALA A 54 13.84 -10.44 -14.57
C ALA A 54 15.22 -10.69 -13.90
N LYS A 55 15.32 -11.64 -12.97
CA LYS A 55 16.61 -12.06 -12.37
C LYS A 55 17.48 -12.85 -13.35
N LYS A 56 16.87 -13.55 -14.32
CA LYS A 56 17.58 -14.34 -15.35
C LYS A 56 18.14 -13.43 -16.46
N THR A 57 17.40 -12.39 -16.86
CA THR A 57 17.85 -11.43 -17.89
C THR A 57 18.91 -10.44 -17.39
N THR A 58 18.91 -10.10 -16.10
CA THR A 58 19.94 -9.24 -15.50
C THR A 58 21.30 -9.94 -15.33
N LYS A 59 21.34 -11.27 -15.10
CA LYS A 59 22.60 -12.05 -15.11
C LYS A 59 23.29 -12.04 -16.49
N LYS A 60 22.52 -12.14 -17.58
CA LYS A 60 23.07 -12.16 -18.95
C LYS A 60 23.64 -10.81 -19.39
N LYS A 61 23.06 -9.69 -18.90
CA LYS A 61 23.55 -8.32 -19.18
C LYS A 61 24.72 -7.90 -18.27
N ALA A 62 24.85 -8.51 -17.09
CA ALA A 62 26.00 -8.31 -16.20
C ALA A 62 27.27 -8.98 -16.72
N ALA A 63 27.17 -10.19 -17.31
CA ALA A 63 28.32 -10.93 -17.85
C ALA A 63 28.99 -10.25 -19.06
N LYS A 64 28.26 -9.46 -19.85
CA LYS A 64 28.83 -8.73 -21.02
C LYS A 64 29.47 -7.39 -20.64
N LYS A 65 29.30 -6.91 -19.40
CA LYS A 65 29.91 -5.65 -18.90
C LYS A 65 31.09 -5.86 -17.97
N THR A 66 31.35 -7.08 -17.51
CA THR A 66 32.46 -7.40 -16.59
C THR A 66 33.83 -7.48 -17.26
N VAL A 67 33.91 -7.62 -18.58
CA VAL A 67 35.21 -7.70 -19.27
C VAL A 67 35.84 -6.32 -19.54
N LYS A 68 35.05 -5.24 -19.64
CA LYS A 68 35.57 -3.92 -20.06
C LYS A 68 35.73 -2.88 -18.95
N LYS A 69 35.62 -3.25 -17.67
CA LYS A 69 35.67 -2.26 -16.58
C LYS A 69 36.37 -2.72 -15.30
N THR A 70 37.39 -3.56 -15.43
CA THR A 70 38.41 -3.78 -14.39
C THR A 70 39.46 -2.66 -14.35
N ALA A 71 39.36 -1.64 -15.19
CA ALA A 71 40.17 -0.43 -15.11
C ALA A 71 39.31 0.80 -14.75
N ALA A 72 39.78 1.58 -13.78
CA ALA A 72 39.34 2.94 -13.39
C ALA A 72 38.20 3.10 -12.34
N LYS A 73 38.60 2.95 -11.07
CA LYS A 73 38.43 3.85 -9.89
C LYS A 73 37.31 4.95 -9.88
N ARG A 74 36.55 4.97 -8.75
CA ARG A 74 36.07 6.11 -7.88
C ARG A 74 34.55 6.16 -7.56
N PRO A 75 34.15 6.33 -6.27
CA PRO A 75 32.75 6.46 -5.86
C PRO A 75 32.35 7.93 -5.60
N VAL A 76 31.52 8.53 -6.45
CA VAL A 76 30.98 9.89 -6.19
C VAL A 76 29.51 9.98 -6.60
N LYS A 77 28.58 9.42 -5.80
CA LYS A 77 27.15 9.83 -5.88
C LYS A 77 26.21 9.44 -4.72
N ARG A 78 26.70 9.10 -3.51
CA ARG A 78 25.81 8.74 -2.37
C ARG A 78 25.40 9.90 -1.44
N ARG A 79 25.74 11.14 -1.77
CA ARG A 79 25.56 12.29 -0.84
C ARG A 79 24.32 13.17 -1.13
N ALA A 80 23.74 13.09 -2.33
CA ALA A 80 22.62 13.96 -2.73
C ALA A 80 21.23 13.48 -2.25
N THR A 81 21.02 12.18 -2.11
CA THR A 81 19.69 11.61 -1.80
C THR A 81 19.31 11.65 -0.32
N LYS A 82 20.27 11.79 0.60
CA LYS A 82 19.98 11.89 2.04
C LYS A 82 19.50 13.29 2.47
N ARG A 83 19.97 14.36 1.81
CA ARG A 83 19.67 15.75 2.19
C ARG A 83 18.22 16.16 1.89
N THR A 84 17.65 15.69 0.78
CA THR A 84 16.26 16.00 0.39
C THR A 84 15.22 15.31 1.28
N GLY A 85 15.54 14.16 1.89
CA GLY A 85 14.65 13.44 2.80
C GLY A 85 14.47 14.10 4.17
N VAL A 86 15.54 14.73 4.69
CA VAL A 86 15.51 15.41 6.00
C VAL A 86 14.70 16.70 5.91
N ALA A 87 14.90 17.50 4.86
CA ALA A 87 14.12 18.71 4.62
C ALA A 87 12.61 18.41 4.44
N LYS A 88 12.26 17.39 3.65
CA LYS A 88 10.85 16.97 3.48
C LYS A 88 10.22 16.50 4.79
N ARG A 89 10.98 15.84 5.68
CA ARG A 89 10.49 15.41 7.01
C ARG A 89 10.28 16.59 7.96
N ALA A 90 11.17 17.60 7.93
CA ALA A 90 11.03 18.80 8.76
C ALA A 90 9.76 19.59 8.38
N VAL A 91 9.57 19.86 7.09
CA VAL A 91 8.38 20.58 6.57
C VAL A 91 7.10 19.84 6.95
N LYS A 92 7.06 18.51 6.80
CA LYS A 92 5.89 17.70 7.17
C LYS A 92 5.51 17.82 8.65
N ARG A 93 6.50 17.96 9.55
CA ARG A 93 6.25 18.11 11.00
C ARG A 93 5.67 19.48 11.33
N VAL A 94 6.17 20.55 10.70
CA VAL A 94 5.67 21.92 10.88
C VAL A 94 4.22 22.03 10.40
N VAL A 95 3.92 21.54 9.20
CA VAL A 95 2.55 21.53 8.63
C VAL A 95 1.58 20.76 9.54
N ARG A 96 2.02 19.62 10.11
CA ARG A 96 1.17 18.84 11.03
C ARG A 96 0.87 19.59 12.33
N ARG A 97 1.84 20.33 12.87
CA ARG A 97 1.65 21.13 14.09
C ARG A 97 0.73 22.32 13.85
N ALA A 98 0.92 23.06 12.77
CA ALA A 98 0.04 24.15 12.37
C ALA A 98 -1.42 23.68 12.20
N LYS A 99 -1.63 22.57 11.49
CA LYS A 99 -2.98 21.99 11.31
C LYS A 99 -3.63 21.57 12.63
N LYS A 100 -2.83 21.09 13.60
CA LYS A 100 -3.32 20.73 14.93
C LYS A 100 -3.69 21.96 15.76
N ALA A 101 -2.92 23.04 15.66
CA ALA A 101 -3.21 24.31 16.32
C ALA A 101 -4.51 24.94 15.78
N VAL A 102 -4.67 25.03 14.45
CA VAL A 102 -5.89 25.52 13.81
C VAL A 102 -7.12 24.70 14.24
N ARG A 103 -6.98 23.37 14.32
CA ARG A 103 -8.06 22.49 14.79
C ARG A 103 -8.40 22.69 16.27
N LYS A 104 -7.42 23.07 17.10
CA LYS A 104 -7.61 23.37 18.53
C LYS A 104 -8.34 24.71 18.69
N VAL A 105 -7.92 25.75 17.97
CA VAL A 105 -8.60 27.06 17.94
C VAL A 105 -10.03 26.92 17.44
N LYS A 106 -10.25 26.23 16.31
CA LYS A 106 -11.60 25.97 15.79
C LYS A 106 -12.49 25.21 16.76
N ARG A 107 -11.92 24.29 17.57
CA ARG A 107 -12.65 23.59 18.63
C ARG A 107 -12.96 24.49 19.83
N ALA A 108 -12.04 25.37 20.21
CA ALA A 108 -12.25 26.33 21.30
C ALA A 108 -13.34 27.34 20.93
N VAL A 109 -13.30 27.92 19.73
CA VAL A 109 -14.34 28.82 19.21
C VAL A 109 -15.70 28.13 19.16
N ARG A 110 -15.76 26.89 18.65
CA ARG A 110 -17.01 26.09 18.66
C ARG A 110 -17.54 25.75 20.05
N ARG A 111 -16.68 25.72 21.07
CA ARG A 111 -17.09 25.49 22.46
C ARG A 111 -17.56 26.78 23.12
N ALA A 112 -16.94 27.91 22.79
CA ALA A 112 -17.35 29.23 23.27
C ALA A 112 -18.68 29.70 22.67
N VAL A 113 -18.97 29.36 21.41
CA VAL A 113 -20.24 29.68 20.73
C VAL A 113 -21.38 28.70 21.11
N LYS A 114 -21.07 27.59 21.78
CA LYS A 114 -22.07 26.60 22.23
C LYS A 114 -22.36 26.71 23.74
N LYS A 115 -21.84 27.75 24.39
CA LYS A 115 -22.16 28.15 25.76
C LYS A 115 -22.95 29.43 25.68
#